data_AF-A0A367Z3Q4-F1
#
_entry.id   AF-A0A367Z3Q4-F1
#
_cell.length_a   1.000
_cell.length_b   1.000
_cell.length_c   1.000
_cell.angle_alpha   90.00
_cell.angle_beta   90.00
_cell.angle_gamma   90.00
#
_symmetry.space_group_name_H-M   'P 1'
#
loop_
_entity.id
_entity.type
_entity.pdbx_description
1 polymer ?
#
loop_
_entity_poly.entity_id
_entity_poly.type
_entity_poly.pdbx_seq_one_letter_code
_entity_poly.pdbx_strand_id
1 'polypeptide(L)'
;MNSIVLIGLWILNGLLAILWLMVDNLILLACLPVLGWLVIIAPQEQRPWAGGAAGLGLAGAAVTPLPAAPLTLLIALTGMAGYYLERFNKRASVWTTIRGLALYGLVCLGYGIFRRWFLPSATADPMLSQGLGYLSAIASIALYILPLGFMALVAQSLFAHPPLQEAADDMIYRYRSRGKP
;
A
#
# COMPACT_ATOMS: atom_id res chain seq x y z
N MET A 1 49.18 -6.36 -11.93
CA MET A 1 47.91 -5.84 -12.49
C MET A 1 47.95 -4.32 -12.36
N ASN A 2 47.66 -3.56 -13.42
CA ASN A 2 47.84 -2.10 -13.42
C ASN A 2 46.79 -1.44 -12.49
N SER A 3 47.18 -0.52 -11.61
CA SER A 3 46.29 0.05 -10.57
C SER A 3 45.04 0.71 -11.14
N ILE A 4 45.14 1.28 -12.34
CA ILE A 4 44.03 1.89 -13.08
C ILE A 4 42.97 0.83 -13.46
N VAL A 5 43.40 -0.37 -13.86
CA VAL A 5 42.50 -1.48 -14.20
C VAL A 5 41.76 -1.97 -12.97
N LEU A 6 42.44 -2.03 -11.82
CA LEU A 6 41.81 -2.42 -10.54
C LEU A 6 40.71 -1.42 -10.14
N ILE A 7 40.98 -0.11 -10.22
CA ILE A 7 39.98 0.93 -9.93
C ILE A 7 38.78 0.80 -10.88
N GLY A 8 39.03 0.60 -12.18
CA GLY A 8 37.97 0.38 -13.17
C GLY A 8 37.09 -0.83 -12.85
N LEU A 9 37.68 -1.95 -12.42
CA LEU A 9 36.94 -3.15 -12.01
C LEU A 9 36.08 -2.91 -10.77
N TRP A 10 36.55 -2.15 -9.78
CA TRP A 10 35.76 -1.82 -8.59
C TRP A 10 34.55 -0.95 -8.91
N ILE A 11 34.72 0.06 -9.77
CA ILE A 11 33.62 0.92 -10.21
C ILE A 11 32.58 0.10 -10.99
N LEU A 12 33.04 -0.73 -11.93
CA LEU A 12 32.15 -1.58 -12.70
C LEU A 12 31.39 -2.57 -11.80
N ASN A 13 32.09 -3.20 -10.86
CA ASN A 13 31.48 -4.12 -9.92
C ASN A 13 30.44 -3.43 -9.02
N GLY A 14 30.74 -2.22 -8.53
CA GLY A 14 29.78 -1.41 -7.77
C GLY A 14 28.54 -1.06 -8.59
N LEU A 15 28.71 -0.66 -9.85
CA LEU A 15 27.60 -0.37 -10.76
C LEU A 15 26.75 -1.62 -11.04
N LEU A 16 27.38 -2.76 -11.29
CA LEU A 16 26.67 -4.03 -11.49
C LEU A 16 25.92 -4.46 -10.22
N ALA A 17 26.49 -4.27 -9.03
CA ALA A 17 25.83 -4.57 -7.77
C ALA A 17 24.58 -3.70 -7.55
N ILE A 18 24.65 -2.40 -7.89
CA ILE A 18 23.49 -1.50 -7.83
C ILE A 18 22.41 -1.93 -8.82
N LEU A 19 22.79 -2.24 -10.06
CA LEU A 19 21.84 -2.71 -11.08
C LEU A 19 21.17 -4.01 -10.66
N TRP A 20 21.94 -4.95 -10.13
CA TRP A 20 21.42 -6.20 -9.60
C TRP A 20 20.43 -5.98 -8.45
N LEU A 21 20.78 -5.10 -7.50
CA LEU A 21 19.90 -4.76 -6.38
C LEU A 21 18.62 -4.06 -6.84
N MET A 22 18.69 -3.23 -7.88
CA MET A 22 17.50 -2.64 -8.52
C MET A 22 16.60 -3.71 -9.15
N VAL A 23 17.20 -4.67 -9.87
CA VAL A 23 16.46 -5.79 -10.48
C VAL A 23 15.78 -6.65 -9.42
N ASP A 24 16.47 -6.94 -8.32
CA ASP A 24 15.94 -7.73 -7.20
C ASP A 24 14.79 -7.00 -6.48
N ASN A 25 14.76 -5.67 -6.52
CA ASN A 25 13.77 -4.84 -5.86
C ASN A 25 12.81 -4.11 -6.83
N LEU A 26 12.63 -4.61 -8.05
CA LEU A 26 11.80 -3.95 -9.08
C LEU A 26 10.38 -3.64 -8.61
N ILE A 27 9.75 -4.57 -7.89
CA ILE A 27 8.38 -4.39 -7.40
C ILE A 27 8.32 -3.27 -6.35
N LEU A 28 9.31 -3.22 -5.45
CA LEU A 28 9.40 -2.15 -4.45
C LEU A 28 9.64 -0.80 -5.10
N LEU A 29 10.52 -0.74 -6.12
CA LEU A 29 10.76 0.47 -6.91
C LEU A 29 9.50 0.90 -7.68
N ALA A 30 8.70 -0.04 -8.18
CA ALA A 30 7.44 0.24 -8.85
C ALA A 30 6.38 0.85 -7.91
N CYS A 31 6.48 0.65 -6.59
CA CYS A 31 5.61 1.32 -5.62
C CYS A 31 5.84 2.83 -5.59
N LEU A 32 7.08 3.31 -5.81
CA LEU A 32 7.43 4.73 -5.70
C LEU A 32 6.58 5.65 -6.60
N PRO A 33 6.46 5.43 -7.91
CA PRO A 33 5.65 6.31 -8.76
C PRO A 33 4.17 6.28 -8.41
N VAL A 34 3.61 5.12 -8.06
CA VAL A 34 2.18 4.98 -7.74
C VAL A 34 1.84 5.66 -6.41
N LEU A 35 2.70 5.49 -5.41
CA LEU A 35 2.54 6.16 -4.11
C LEU A 35 2.81 7.67 -4.21
N GLY A 36 3.80 8.07 -5.02
CA GLY A 36 4.04 9.47 -5.33
C GLY A 36 2.84 10.13 -6.00
N TRP A 37 2.21 9.44 -6.96
CA TRP A 37 0.96 9.87 -7.58
C TRP A 37 -0.15 10.12 -6.55
N LEU A 38 -0.33 9.21 -5.58
CA LEU A 38 -1.33 9.36 -4.53
C LEU A 38 -1.12 10.64 -3.69
N VAL A 39 0.13 10.94 -3.33
CA VAL A 39 0.47 12.14 -2.55
C VAL A 39 0.23 13.43 -3.35
N ILE A 40 0.55 13.40 -4.65
CA ILE A 40 0.35 14.55 -5.55
C ILE A 40 -1.14 14.86 -5.72
N ILE A 41 -1.96 13.83 -5.98
CA ILE A 41 -3.39 13.99 -6.28
C ILE A 41 -4.24 14.22 -5.01
N ALA A 42 -3.73 13.86 -3.83
CA ALA A 42 -4.45 14.04 -2.58
C ALA A 42 -4.80 15.53 -2.32
N PRO A 43 -6.04 15.83 -1.87
CA PRO A 43 -6.41 17.16 -1.41
C PRO A 43 -5.47 17.69 -0.32
N GLN A 44 -5.34 19.01 -0.20
CA GLN A 44 -4.38 19.63 0.71
C GLN A 44 -4.51 19.15 2.16
N GLU A 45 -5.74 18.87 2.63
CA GLU A 45 -5.98 18.42 4.00
C GLU A 45 -5.60 16.94 4.21
N GLN A 46 -5.58 16.14 3.13
CA GLN A 46 -5.25 14.72 3.17
C GLN A 46 -3.78 14.44 2.78
N ARG A 47 -3.11 15.38 2.11
CA ARG A 47 -1.73 15.23 1.63
C ARG A 47 -0.71 14.81 2.72
N PRO A 48 -0.71 15.35 3.95
CA PRO A 48 0.22 14.86 4.98
C PRO A 48 -0.05 13.41 5.36
N TRP A 49 -1.34 13.01 5.45
CA TRP A 49 -1.73 11.63 5.71
C TRP A 49 -1.39 10.70 4.54
N ALA A 50 -1.54 11.16 3.30
CA ALA A 50 -1.13 10.43 2.12
C ALA A 50 0.38 10.19 2.11
N GLY A 51 1.18 11.21 2.44
CA GLY A 51 2.64 11.10 2.57
C GLY A 51 3.04 10.11 3.67
N GLY A 52 2.40 10.21 4.84
CA GLY A 52 2.61 9.28 5.95
C GLY A 52 2.25 7.84 5.58
N ALA A 53 1.08 7.60 4.98
CA ALA A 53 0.64 6.28 4.56
C ALA A 53 1.52 5.70 3.43
N ALA A 54 1.95 6.53 2.47
CA ALA A 54 2.90 6.13 1.43
C ALA A 54 4.25 5.72 2.01
N GLY A 55 4.81 6.53 2.91
CA GLY A 55 6.07 6.21 3.59
C GLY A 55 5.95 4.94 4.43
N LEU A 56 4.85 4.76 5.15
CA LEU A 56 4.60 3.59 5.98
C LEU A 56 4.41 2.33 5.12
N GLY A 57 3.66 2.43 4.02
CA GLY A 57 3.50 1.35 3.05
C GLY A 57 4.82 0.93 2.40
N LEU A 58 5.68 1.88 2.03
CA LEU A 58 7.03 1.60 1.51
C LEU A 58 7.92 0.94 2.57
N ALA A 59 7.92 1.46 3.79
CA ALA A 59 8.69 0.88 4.89
C ALA A 59 8.25 -0.56 5.17
N GLY A 60 6.94 -0.81 5.25
CA GLY A 60 6.39 -2.15 5.39
C GLY A 60 6.79 -3.08 4.25
N ALA A 61 6.67 -2.63 3.00
CA ALA A 61 7.05 -3.39 1.82
C ALA A 61 8.56 -3.70 1.75
N ALA A 62 9.42 -2.83 2.29
CA ALA A 62 10.86 -3.02 2.29
C ALA A 62 11.35 -3.96 3.40
N VAL A 63 10.72 -3.91 4.58
CA VAL A 63 11.11 -4.72 5.74
C VAL A 63 10.57 -6.15 5.65
N THR A 64 9.40 -6.32 5.03
CA THR A 64 8.71 -7.60 4.93
C THR A 64 9.01 -8.28 3.60
N PRO A 65 9.35 -9.59 3.58
CA PRO A 65 9.52 -10.32 2.33
C PRO A 65 8.21 -10.39 1.52
N LEU A 66 8.27 -11.07 0.36
CA LEU A 66 7.07 -11.47 -0.35
C LEU A 66 6.04 -12.09 0.61
N PRO A 67 4.76 -11.64 0.57
CA PRO A 67 4.09 -10.90 -0.51
C PRO A 67 3.94 -9.38 -0.30
N ALA A 68 4.64 -8.75 0.65
CA ALA A 68 4.31 -7.38 1.07
C ALA A 68 4.41 -6.33 -0.05
N ALA A 69 5.55 -6.27 -0.75
CA ALA A 69 5.74 -5.31 -1.86
C ALA A 69 4.68 -5.42 -2.98
N PRO A 70 4.39 -6.62 -3.56
CA PRO A 70 3.38 -6.72 -4.61
C PRO A 70 1.96 -6.40 -4.11
N LEU A 71 1.62 -6.73 -2.86
CA LEU A 71 0.30 -6.42 -2.31
C LEU A 71 0.14 -4.94 -1.97
N THR A 72 1.20 -4.27 -1.51
CA THR A 72 1.22 -2.80 -1.38
C THR A 72 1.02 -2.12 -2.74
N LEU A 73 1.71 -2.61 -3.77
CA LEU A 73 1.54 -2.11 -5.14
C LEU A 73 0.11 -2.34 -5.62
N LEU A 74 -0.46 -3.52 -5.36
CA LEU A 74 -1.83 -3.87 -5.73
C LEU A 74 -2.85 -2.94 -5.07
N ILE A 75 -2.71 -2.66 -3.76
CA ILE A 75 -3.54 -1.69 -3.04
C ILE A 75 -3.43 -0.32 -3.70
N ALA A 76 -2.20 0.16 -3.96
CA ALA A 76 -1.97 1.47 -4.54
C ALA A 76 -2.58 1.59 -5.95
N LEU A 77 -2.40 0.58 -6.80
CA LEU A 77 -2.99 0.52 -8.15
C LEU A 77 -4.52 0.41 -8.12
N THR A 78 -5.08 -0.38 -7.19
CA THR A 78 -6.53 -0.50 -7.03
C THR A 78 -7.13 0.81 -6.53
N GLY A 79 -6.47 1.50 -5.60
CA GLY A 79 -6.86 2.84 -5.17
C GLY A 79 -6.78 3.87 -6.29
N MET A 80 -5.75 3.79 -7.12
CA MET A 80 -5.61 4.62 -8.32
C MET A 80 -6.75 4.37 -9.32
N ALA A 81 -7.04 3.10 -9.64
CA ALA A 81 -8.16 2.73 -10.48
C ALA A 81 -9.49 3.23 -9.88
N GLY A 82 -9.69 3.03 -8.57
CA GLY A 82 -10.86 3.51 -7.84
C GLY A 82 -11.03 5.02 -7.93
N TYR A 83 -9.96 5.80 -7.89
CA TYR A 83 -10.03 7.26 -8.06
C TYR A 83 -10.50 7.68 -9.46
N TYR A 84 -10.01 7.01 -10.51
CA TYR A 84 -10.37 7.34 -11.89
C TYR A 84 -11.77 6.86 -12.27
N LEU A 85 -12.21 5.73 -11.69
CA LEU A 85 -13.55 5.18 -11.92
C LEU A 85 -14.63 5.91 -11.09
N GLU A 86 -14.26 6.45 -9.92
CA GLU A 86 -15.18 7.20 -9.04
C GLU A 86 -15.59 8.54 -9.66
N ARG A 87 -16.90 8.73 -9.85
CA ARG A 87 -17.47 9.94 -10.49
C ARG A 87 -18.03 10.95 -9.49
N PHE A 88 -18.47 10.50 -8.31
CA PHE A 88 -19.24 11.31 -7.37
C PHE A 88 -18.38 11.80 -6.21
N ASN A 89 -17.62 10.91 -5.56
CA ASN A 89 -16.87 11.27 -4.35
C ASN A 89 -15.39 10.85 -4.39
N LYS A 90 -14.64 11.50 -5.28
CA LYS A 90 -13.19 11.28 -5.42
C LYS A 90 -12.41 11.48 -4.13
N ARG A 91 -12.82 12.44 -3.29
CA ARG A 91 -12.17 12.72 -2.00
C ARG A 91 -12.28 11.54 -1.02
N ALA A 92 -13.42 10.85 -0.99
CA ALA A 92 -13.59 9.66 -0.18
C ALA A 92 -12.81 8.45 -0.74
N SER A 93 -12.70 8.33 -2.07
CA SER A 93 -11.91 7.29 -2.73
C SER A 93 -10.42 7.41 -2.38
N VAL A 94 -9.85 8.62 -2.45
CA VAL A 94 -8.48 8.90 -2.00
C VAL A 94 -8.31 8.54 -0.52
N TRP A 95 -9.23 8.96 0.35
CA TRP A 95 -9.15 8.67 1.77
C TRP A 95 -9.22 7.18 2.11
N THR A 96 -10.00 6.42 1.35
CA THR A 96 -10.08 4.97 1.51
C THR A 96 -8.75 4.31 1.14
N THR A 97 -8.10 4.78 0.08
CA THR A 97 -6.76 4.33 -0.33
C THR A 97 -5.71 4.64 0.74
N ILE A 98 -5.71 5.85 1.30
CA ILE A 98 -4.79 6.26 2.38
C ILE A 98 -4.94 5.32 3.59
N ARG A 99 -6.18 5.04 4.01
CA ARG A 99 -6.44 4.13 5.15
C ARG A 99 -5.98 2.71 4.87
N GLY A 100 -6.26 2.19 3.67
CA GLY A 100 -5.82 0.86 3.23
C GLY A 100 -4.30 0.72 3.28
N LEU A 101 -3.58 1.69 2.72
CA LEU A 101 -2.11 1.71 2.74
C LEU A 101 -1.54 1.83 4.15
N ALA A 102 -2.09 2.71 4.98
CA ALA A 102 -1.62 2.89 6.35
C ALA A 102 -1.81 1.60 7.18
N LEU A 103 -2.99 1.00 7.14
CA LEU A 103 -3.27 -0.25 7.86
C LEU A 103 -2.40 -1.40 7.34
N TYR A 104 -2.29 -1.55 6.02
CA TYR A 104 -1.49 -2.63 5.45
C TYR A 104 0.00 -2.48 5.76
N GLY A 105 0.53 -1.27 5.66
CA GLY A 105 1.92 -0.99 6.01
C GLY A 105 2.21 -1.30 7.48
N LEU A 106 1.27 -1.03 8.39
CA LEU A 106 1.42 -1.36 9.81
C LEU A 106 1.46 -2.87 10.03
N VAL A 107 0.60 -3.63 9.34
CA VAL A 107 0.61 -5.09 9.39
C VAL A 107 1.93 -5.64 8.85
N CYS A 108 2.44 -5.10 7.74
CA CYS A 108 3.73 -5.51 7.20
C CYS A 108 4.86 -5.23 8.20
N LEU A 109 4.97 -4.01 8.72
CA LEU A 109 5.99 -3.68 9.72
C LEU A 109 5.88 -4.57 10.96
N GLY A 110 4.68 -4.76 11.49
CA GLY A 110 4.42 -5.65 12.63
C GLY A 110 4.87 -7.08 12.36
N TYR A 111 4.53 -7.62 11.18
CA TYR A 111 4.97 -8.96 10.79
C TYR A 111 6.49 -9.04 10.54
N GLY A 112 7.11 -8.00 9.97
CA GLY A 112 8.54 -7.91 9.79
C GLY A 112 9.28 -7.95 11.13
N ILE A 113 8.80 -7.19 12.12
CA ILE A 113 9.31 -7.20 13.50
C ILE A 113 9.10 -8.58 14.12
N PHE A 114 7.88 -9.13 14.02
CA PHE A 114 7.57 -10.48 14.52
C PHE A 114 8.52 -11.54 13.96
N ARG A 115 8.71 -11.55 12.65
CA ARG A 115 9.59 -12.49 11.94
C ARG A 115 11.05 -12.35 12.37
N ARG A 116 11.53 -11.12 12.52
CA ARG A 116 12.94 -10.85 12.81
C ARG A 116 13.32 -11.15 14.26
N TRP A 117 12.42 -10.86 15.20
CA TRP A 117 12.73 -10.88 16.64
C TRP A 117 12.13 -12.06 17.40
N PHE A 118 10.96 -12.58 16.98
CA PHE A 118 10.23 -13.59 17.73
C PHE A 118 10.30 -14.98 17.12
N LEU A 119 10.36 -15.13 15.79
CA LEU A 119 10.52 -16.48 15.21
C LEU A 119 11.83 -17.19 15.61
N PRO A 120 12.98 -16.53 15.78
CA PRO A 120 14.20 -17.21 16.23
C PRO A 120 14.09 -17.83 17.63
N SER A 121 13.21 -17.35 18.51
CA SER A 121 13.05 -17.96 19.83
C SER A 121 12.26 -19.29 19.78
N ALA A 122 11.52 -19.54 18.70
CA ALA A 122 10.81 -20.80 18.48
C ALA A 122 11.73 -22.03 18.47
N THR A 123 12.99 -21.86 18.06
CA THR A 123 13.97 -22.96 18.00
C THR A 123 14.60 -23.26 19.36
N ALA A 124 14.48 -22.35 20.32
CA ALA A 124 15.08 -22.49 21.64
C ALA A 124 14.14 -23.14 22.67
N ASP A 125 12.82 -23.01 22.50
CA ASP A 125 11.83 -23.53 23.44
C ASP A 125 10.66 -24.22 22.70
N PRO A 126 10.52 -25.56 22.83
CA PRO A 126 9.42 -26.32 22.23
C PRO A 126 8.03 -25.82 22.66
N MET A 127 7.87 -25.27 23.87
CA MET A 127 6.57 -24.77 24.35
C MET A 127 6.18 -23.47 23.63
N LEU A 128 7.14 -22.61 23.32
CA LEU A 128 6.92 -21.41 22.50
C LEU A 128 6.67 -21.73 21.02
N SER A 129 7.23 -22.83 20.51
CA SER A 129 7.11 -23.23 19.10
C SER A 129 5.65 -23.38 18.63
N GLN A 130 4.78 -23.95 19.48
CA GLN A 130 3.37 -24.15 19.15
C GLN A 130 2.62 -22.81 19.08
N GLY A 131 2.83 -21.91 20.05
CA GLY A 131 2.21 -20.59 20.07
C GLY A 131 2.64 -19.71 18.89
N LEU A 132 3.93 -19.74 18.56
CA LEU A 132 4.48 -19.01 17.40
C LEU A 132 3.97 -19.58 16.07
N GLY A 133 3.68 -20.88 16.00
CA GLY A 133 3.01 -21.50 14.85
C GLY A 133 1.64 -20.88 14.57
N TYR A 134 0.78 -20.76 15.60
CA TYR A 134 -0.53 -20.12 15.47
C TYR A 134 -0.43 -18.64 15.10
N LEU A 135 0.47 -17.89 15.74
CA LEU A 135 0.66 -16.47 15.44
C LEU A 135 1.18 -16.26 14.01
N SER A 136 2.09 -17.11 13.55
CA SER A 136 2.60 -17.09 12.17
C SER A 136 1.47 -17.36 11.15
N ALA A 137 0.59 -18.32 11.45
CA ALA A 137 -0.58 -18.59 10.62
C ALA A 137 -1.53 -17.38 10.54
N ILE A 138 -1.87 -16.78 11.69
CA ILE A 138 -2.74 -15.59 11.72
C ILE A 138 -2.09 -14.42 10.97
N ALA A 139 -0.80 -14.17 11.21
CA ALA A 139 -0.10 -13.05 10.59
C ALA A 139 0.05 -13.24 9.07
N SER A 140 0.35 -14.46 8.61
CA SER A 140 0.40 -14.76 7.19
C SER A 140 -0.96 -14.60 6.51
N ILE A 141 -2.05 -15.06 7.14
CA ILE A 141 -3.41 -14.85 6.63
C ILE A 141 -3.74 -13.35 6.56
N ALA A 142 -3.40 -12.58 7.61
CA ALA A 142 -3.65 -11.15 7.67
C ALA A 142 -2.96 -10.38 6.53
N LEU A 143 -1.76 -10.81 6.11
CA LEU A 143 -1.04 -10.21 4.98
C LEU A 143 -1.82 -10.30 3.66
N TYR A 144 -2.68 -11.29 3.48
CA TYR A 144 -3.49 -11.47 2.26
C TYR A 144 -4.91 -10.96 2.41
N ILE A 145 -5.55 -11.18 3.57
CA ILE A 145 -6.94 -10.77 3.79
C ILE A 145 -7.09 -9.25 3.76
N LEU A 146 -6.14 -8.49 4.31
CA LEU A 146 -6.28 -7.04 4.40
C LEU A 146 -6.27 -6.36 3.02
N PRO A 147 -5.31 -6.62 2.11
CA PRO A 147 -5.38 -6.14 0.73
C PRO A 147 -6.67 -6.54 0.01
N LEU A 148 -7.14 -7.78 0.24
CA LEU A 148 -8.33 -8.30 -0.40
C LEU A 148 -9.61 -7.60 0.10
N GLY A 149 -9.70 -7.39 1.41
CA GLY A 149 -10.76 -6.59 2.03
C GLY A 149 -10.74 -5.15 1.55
N PHE A 150 -9.56 -4.55 1.39
CA PHE A 150 -9.44 -3.21 0.79
C PHE A 150 -10.00 -3.17 -0.65
N MET A 151 -9.64 -4.13 -1.51
CA MET A 151 -10.19 -4.20 -2.87
C MET A 151 -11.71 -4.35 -2.88
N ALA A 152 -12.26 -5.14 -1.95
CA ALA A 152 -13.70 -5.26 -1.78
C ALA A 152 -14.36 -3.92 -1.38
N LEU A 153 -13.73 -3.13 -0.51
CA LEU A 153 -14.23 -1.79 -0.14
C LEU A 153 -14.19 -0.82 -1.31
N VAL A 154 -13.14 -0.85 -2.14
CA VAL A 154 -13.08 -0.04 -3.37
C VAL A 154 -14.18 -0.47 -4.34
N ALA A 155 -14.35 -1.77 -4.59
CA ALA A 155 -15.41 -2.28 -5.45
C ALA A 155 -16.80 -1.89 -4.92
N GLN A 156 -17.04 -2.02 -3.61
CA GLN A 156 -18.28 -1.59 -2.98
C GLN A 156 -18.53 -0.10 -3.21
N SER A 157 -17.53 0.76 -3.06
CA SER A 157 -17.70 2.20 -3.29
C SER A 157 -18.08 2.56 -4.73
N LEU A 158 -17.58 1.79 -5.70
CA LEU A 158 -17.83 2.00 -7.12
C LEU A 158 -19.22 1.50 -7.57
N PHE A 159 -19.66 0.36 -7.05
CA PHE A 159 -20.88 -0.30 -7.53
C PHE A 159 -22.10 -0.10 -6.62
N ALA A 160 -21.88 0.07 -5.31
CA ALA A 160 -22.92 0.23 -4.31
C ALA A 160 -22.85 1.64 -3.73
N HIS A 161 -23.29 2.63 -4.52
CA HIS A 161 -23.43 3.99 -4.00
C HIS A 161 -24.49 4.02 -2.90
N PRO A 162 -24.22 4.72 -1.77
CA PRO A 162 -25.24 4.92 -0.75
C PRO A 162 -26.47 5.58 -1.38
N PRO A 163 -27.69 5.17 -1.02
CA PRO A 163 -28.90 5.77 -1.54
C PRO A 163 -28.85 7.27 -1.29
N LEU A 164 -29.12 8.07 -2.32
CA LEU A 164 -29.28 9.51 -2.18
C LEU A 164 -30.37 9.73 -1.14
N GLN A 165 -30.04 10.44 -0.05
CA GLN A 165 -30.99 10.71 1.05
C GLN A 165 -32.12 11.66 0.62
N GLU A 166 -32.05 12.23 -0.58
CA GLU A 166 -33.06 13.11 -1.16
C GLU A 166 -33.82 12.36 -2.25
N ALA A 167 -35.14 12.56 -2.30
CA ALA A 167 -35.96 12.07 -3.40
C ALA A 167 -35.45 12.67 -4.72
N ALA A 168 -35.44 11.88 -5.78
CA ALA A 168 -34.94 12.32 -7.09
C ALA A 168 -35.61 13.63 -7.56
N ASP A 169 -36.87 13.82 -7.21
CA ASP A 169 -37.65 15.02 -7.50
C ASP A 169 -37.10 16.28 -6.80
N ASP A 170 -36.73 16.19 -5.53
CA ASP A 170 -36.15 17.31 -4.78
C ASP A 170 -34.79 17.71 -5.32
N MET A 171 -34.01 16.71 -5.74
CA MET A 171 -32.70 16.91 -6.34
C MET A 171 -32.84 17.62 -7.70
N ILE A 172 -33.76 17.17 -8.56
CA ILE A 172 -34.06 17.80 -9.86
C ILE A 172 -34.63 19.20 -9.66
N TYR A 173 -35.51 19.41 -8.69
CA TYR A 173 -36.09 20.72 -8.39
C TYR A 173 -35.01 21.72 -7.98
N ARG A 174 -34.07 21.36 -7.09
CA ARG A 174 -32.94 22.22 -6.68
C ARG A 174 -32.00 22.58 -7.83
N TYR A 175 -31.69 21.64 -8.72
CA TYR A 175 -30.87 21.93 -9.89
C TYR A 175 -31.58 22.83 -10.89
N ARG A 176 -32.90 22.69 -11.05
CA ARG A 176 -33.72 23.55 -11.93
C ARG A 176 -34.02 24.93 -11.33
N SER A 177 -34.11 25.05 -10.00
CA SER A 177 -34.39 26.31 -9.32
C SER A 177 -33.15 27.18 -9.12
N ARG A 178 -31.93 26.60 -9.19
CA ARG A 178 -30.65 27.33 -9.11
C ARG A 178 -30.39 28.38 -10.20
N GLY A 179 -31.30 28.55 -11.16
CA GLY A 179 -31.22 29.57 -12.22
C GLY A 179 -32.44 30.49 -12.34
N LYS A 180 -33.37 30.44 -11.39
CA LYS A 180 -34.52 31.38 -11.37
C LYS A 180 -34.37 32.33 -10.18
N PRO A 181 -34.27 33.67 -10.41
CA PRO A 181 -34.47 34.64 -9.34
C PRO A 181 -35.87 34.52 -8.73
#